data_AF-A0A9N9XHT0-F1
#
_entry.id   AF-A0A9N9XHT0-F1
#
_cell.length_a   1.000
_cell.length_b   1.000
_cell.length_c   1.000
_cell.angle_alpha   90.00
_cell.angle_beta   90.00
_cell.angle_gamma   90.00
#
_symmetry.space_group_name_H-M   'P 1'
#
loop_
_entity.id
_entity.type
_entity.pdbx_description
1 polymer ?
#
loop_
_entity_poly.entity_id
_entity_poly.type
_entity_poly.pdbx_seq_one_letter_code
_entity_poly.pdbx_strand_id
1 'polypeptide(L)'
;MNILPKKRWHVRTKDNIARVRRDEAKALEEEKARQDRIKLADEFLKRQDTNEALGKKSWYNVAPDRSDIKHEVNLKTKIREDPLHIIKKYNLESNKKVTLDDIPSTSRSVKELDSICRQISVSKQTKKHKHKKHKKHKKRKYSTSSDSSEDMELKIEKQKELEILRMKRLKREAEERKKTNAVLSKLKKKDDEPVENSNKVNNFKAKYNSQFNPYLAKQNYT
;
A
#
# COMPACT_ATOMS: atom_id res chain seq x y z
N MET A 1 -39.89 36.24 -64.21
CA MET A 1 -39.40 34.84 -64.13
C MET A 1 -38.57 34.64 -62.87
N ASN A 2 -38.78 33.56 -62.12
CA ASN A 2 -37.96 33.24 -60.95
C ASN A 2 -36.64 32.57 -61.36
N ILE A 3 -35.51 33.19 -61.03
CA ILE A 3 -34.17 32.71 -61.39
C ILE A 3 -33.48 31.91 -60.26
N LEU A 4 -34.06 31.90 -59.05
CA LEU A 4 -33.46 31.28 -57.85
C LEU A 4 -33.18 29.78 -58.01
N PRO A 5 -34.07 28.96 -58.62
CA PRO A 5 -33.81 27.52 -58.77
C PRO A 5 -32.60 27.20 -59.65
N LYS A 6 -32.16 28.13 -60.49
CA LYS A 6 -31.00 27.99 -61.37
C LYS A 6 -29.68 28.33 -60.69
N LYS A 7 -29.71 28.81 -59.44
CA LYS A 7 -28.52 29.22 -58.70
C LYS A 7 -28.03 28.08 -57.80
N ARG A 8 -26.73 27.80 -57.85
CA ARG A 8 -26.07 26.73 -57.07
C ARG A 8 -26.14 26.93 -55.56
N TRP A 9 -26.34 28.16 -55.09
CA TRP A 9 -26.50 28.50 -53.67
C TRP A 9 -27.94 28.38 -53.16
N HIS A 10 -28.91 28.06 -54.03
CA HIS A 10 -30.30 28.02 -53.62
C HIS A 10 -30.58 26.86 -52.66
N VAL A 11 -30.96 27.20 -51.43
CA VAL A 11 -31.07 26.29 -50.28
C VAL A 11 -32.11 25.17 -50.49
N ARG A 12 -33.14 25.41 -51.31
CA ARG A 12 -34.24 24.45 -51.55
C ARG A 12 -33.96 23.47 -52.70
N THR A 13 -32.79 23.54 -53.33
CA THR A 13 -32.40 22.53 -54.33
C THR A 13 -32.08 21.21 -53.64
N LYS A 14 -32.44 20.09 -54.30
CA LYS A 14 -32.26 18.74 -53.75
C LYS A 14 -30.81 18.49 -53.31
N ASP A 15 -29.85 18.97 -54.09
CA ASP A 15 -28.42 18.78 -53.82
C ASP A 15 -27.96 19.52 -52.56
N ASN A 16 -28.42 20.75 -52.34
CA ASN A 16 -28.05 21.51 -51.15
C ASN A 16 -28.73 20.95 -49.90
N ILE A 17 -29.99 20.53 -50.00
CA ILE A 17 -30.67 19.84 -48.90
C ILE A 17 -29.94 18.53 -48.56
N ALA A 18 -29.46 17.77 -49.55
CA ALA A 18 -28.70 16.54 -49.33
C ALA A 18 -27.33 16.80 -48.69
N ARG A 19 -26.66 17.91 -49.01
CA ARG A 19 -25.42 18.34 -48.33
C ARG A 19 -25.67 18.66 -46.87
N VAL A 20 -26.69 19.48 -46.58
CA VAL A 20 -27.08 19.83 -45.20
C VAL A 20 -27.37 18.57 -44.39
N ARG A 21 -28.17 17.63 -44.92
CA ARG A 21 -28.44 16.36 -44.22
C ARG A 21 -27.20 15.52 -43.95
N ARG A 22 -26.22 15.51 -44.87
CA ARG A 22 -24.95 14.79 -44.67
C ARG A 22 -24.12 15.44 -43.56
N ASP A 23 -24.06 16.77 -43.56
CA ASP A 23 -23.31 17.53 -42.56
C ASP A 23 -23.96 17.39 -41.17
N GLU A 24 -25.30 17.44 -41.10
CA GLU A 24 -26.08 17.16 -39.88
C GLU A 24 -25.89 15.72 -39.38
N ALA A 25 -25.97 14.73 -40.28
CA ALA A 25 -25.74 13.33 -39.93
C ALA A 25 -24.32 13.10 -39.38
N LYS A 26 -23.32 13.73 -40.00
CA LYS A 26 -21.93 13.67 -39.53
C LYS A 26 -21.76 14.32 -38.16
N ALA A 27 -22.36 15.49 -37.95
CA ALA A 27 -22.33 16.16 -36.66
C ALA A 27 -22.97 15.30 -35.54
N LEU A 28 -24.11 14.68 -35.83
CA LEU A 28 -24.78 13.77 -34.89
C LEU A 28 -23.94 12.52 -34.59
N GLU A 29 -23.26 11.96 -35.58
CA GLU A 29 -22.37 10.82 -35.39
C GLU A 29 -21.13 11.18 -34.54
N GLU A 30 -20.52 12.34 -34.78
CA GLU A 30 -19.40 12.84 -33.97
C GLU A 30 -19.81 13.13 -32.51
N GLU A 31 -21.03 13.65 -32.29
CA GLU A 31 -21.56 13.84 -30.94
C GLU A 31 -21.81 12.52 -30.22
N LYS A 32 -22.40 11.53 -30.90
CA LYS A 32 -22.58 10.18 -30.34
C LYS A 32 -21.24 9.54 -30.00
N ALA A 33 -20.27 9.59 -30.91
CA ALA A 33 -18.93 9.08 -30.66
C ALA A 33 -18.25 9.76 -29.45
N ARG A 34 -18.44 11.08 -29.29
CA ARG A 34 -17.98 11.80 -28.09
C ARG A 34 -18.68 11.32 -26.82
N GLN A 35 -19.99 11.17 -26.85
CA GLN A 35 -20.75 10.68 -25.70
C GLN A 35 -20.34 9.26 -25.32
N ASP A 36 -20.16 8.39 -26.29
CA ASP A 36 -19.76 7.00 -26.05
C ASP A 36 -18.34 6.92 -25.50
N ARG A 37 -17.43 7.79 -25.95
CA ARG A 37 -16.08 7.91 -25.36
C ARG A 37 -16.13 8.38 -23.91
N ILE A 38 -16.99 9.34 -23.58
CA ILE A 38 -17.17 9.82 -22.20
C ILE A 38 -17.73 8.69 -21.33
N LYS A 39 -18.81 8.03 -21.78
CA LYS A 39 -19.43 6.91 -21.07
C LYS A 39 -18.42 5.79 -20.80
N LEU A 40 -17.61 5.43 -21.80
CA LEU A 40 -16.59 4.39 -21.66
C LEU A 40 -15.48 4.79 -20.67
N ALA A 41 -15.07 6.06 -20.66
CA ALA A 41 -14.12 6.58 -19.67
C ALA A 41 -14.70 6.54 -18.25
N ASP A 42 -15.96 6.92 -18.08
CA ASP A 42 -16.66 6.88 -16.78
C ASP A 42 -16.84 5.44 -16.30
N GLU A 43 -17.17 4.52 -17.19
CA GLU A 43 -17.28 3.09 -16.87
C GLU A 43 -15.93 2.50 -16.47
N PHE A 44 -14.86 2.86 -17.18
CA PHE A 44 -13.49 2.46 -16.82
C PHE A 44 -13.09 3.00 -15.45
N LEU A 45 -13.40 4.27 -15.16
CA LEU A 45 -13.13 4.87 -13.85
C LEU A 45 -13.91 4.19 -12.73
N LYS A 46 -15.18 3.85 -12.95
CA LYS A 46 -16.01 3.10 -12.00
C LYS A 46 -15.49 1.70 -11.75
N ARG A 47 -14.95 1.02 -12.78
CA ARG A 47 -14.34 -0.32 -12.64
C ARG A 47 -13.01 -0.29 -11.90
N GLN A 48 -12.33 0.85 -11.86
CA GLN A 48 -11.20 1.06 -10.96
C GLN A 48 -11.72 1.35 -9.56
N ASP A 49 -12.36 0.34 -8.96
CA ASP A 49 -12.71 0.35 -7.55
C ASP A 49 -11.42 0.39 -6.73
N THR A 50 -11.01 1.59 -6.34
CA THR A 50 -9.91 1.76 -5.42
C THR A 50 -10.29 1.09 -4.10
N ASN A 51 -9.30 0.52 -3.39
CA ASN A 51 -9.53 -0.08 -2.06
C ASN A 51 -10.30 0.88 -1.12
N GLU A 52 -10.14 2.19 -1.34
CA GLU A 52 -10.84 3.25 -0.62
C GLU A 52 -12.35 3.33 -0.93
N ALA A 53 -12.76 3.13 -2.19
CA ALA A 53 -14.17 3.12 -2.58
C ALA A 53 -14.92 1.89 -2.04
N LEU A 54 -14.26 0.72 -2.01
CA LEU A 54 -14.81 -0.51 -1.45
C LEU A 54 -14.68 -0.62 0.08
N GLY A 55 -14.04 0.37 0.74
CA GLY A 55 -13.74 0.31 2.17
C GLY A 55 -12.78 -0.82 2.57
N LYS A 56 -12.07 -1.42 1.60
CA LYS A 56 -11.10 -2.49 1.82
C LYS A 56 -9.77 -1.88 2.27
N LYS A 57 -9.10 -2.52 3.22
CA LYS A 57 -7.72 -2.15 3.61
C LYS A 57 -6.75 -2.77 2.60
N SER A 58 -5.73 -2.00 2.21
CA SER A 58 -4.67 -2.50 1.33
C SER A 58 -3.85 -3.61 2.00
N TRP A 59 -3.30 -4.52 1.21
CA TRP A 59 -2.54 -5.68 1.68
C TRP A 59 -1.33 -5.33 2.55
N TYR A 60 -0.72 -4.15 2.36
CA TYR A 60 0.42 -3.68 3.15
C TYR A 60 0.02 -3.07 4.51
N ASN A 61 -1.25 -2.74 4.71
CA ASN A 61 -1.78 -2.21 5.97
C ASN A 61 -2.36 -3.31 6.88
N VAL A 62 -2.47 -4.54 6.37
CA VAL A 62 -3.00 -5.69 7.11
C VAL A 62 -1.88 -6.70 7.27
N ALA A 63 -1.48 -6.98 8.52
CA ALA A 63 -0.52 -8.04 8.78
C ALA A 63 -1.12 -9.39 8.35
N PRO A 64 -0.36 -10.25 7.64
CA PRO A 64 -0.84 -11.59 7.30
C PRO A 64 -1.22 -12.36 8.57
N ASP A 65 -2.34 -13.07 8.52
CA ASP A 65 -2.76 -13.93 9.63
C ASP A 65 -1.78 -15.10 9.77
N ARG A 66 -1.14 -15.19 10.94
CA ARG A 66 -0.17 -16.24 11.29
C ARG A 66 -0.77 -17.26 12.27
N SER A 67 -2.07 -17.20 12.53
CA SER A 67 -2.74 -18.14 13.43
C SER A 67 -2.75 -19.57 12.88
N ASP A 68 -2.80 -19.74 11.56
CA ASP A 68 -2.78 -21.05 10.90
C ASP A 68 -1.36 -21.59 10.69
N ILE A 69 -0.77 -22.12 11.75
CA ILE A 69 0.53 -22.83 11.74
C ILE A 69 0.50 -24.12 10.87
N LYS A 70 -0.70 -24.61 10.51
CA LYS A 70 -0.91 -25.87 9.78
C LYS A 70 -0.27 -25.93 8.39
N HIS A 71 0.03 -24.79 7.77
CA HIS A 71 0.65 -24.73 6.43
C HIS A 71 2.17 -24.52 6.46
N GLU A 72 2.80 -24.59 7.64
CA GLU A 72 4.24 -24.37 7.73
C GLU A 72 5.03 -25.56 7.19
N VAL A 73 5.50 -25.44 5.95
CA VAL A 73 6.37 -26.44 5.30
C VAL A 73 7.75 -26.47 5.96
N ASN A 74 8.32 -27.67 6.02
CA ASN A 74 9.69 -27.93 6.47
C ASN A 74 9.99 -27.59 7.94
N LEU A 75 9.01 -27.74 8.84
CA LEU A 75 9.22 -27.61 10.30
C LEU A 75 10.44 -28.40 10.81
N LYS A 76 10.67 -29.61 10.27
CA LYS A 76 11.79 -30.47 10.67
C LYS A 76 13.18 -29.93 10.32
N THR A 77 13.33 -29.15 9.24
CA THR A 77 14.62 -28.52 8.92
C THR A 77 14.77 -27.24 9.71
N LYS A 78 13.71 -26.42 9.80
CA LYS A 78 13.67 -25.20 10.62
C LYS A 78 14.03 -25.46 12.08
N ILE A 79 13.51 -26.52 12.69
CA ILE A 79 13.84 -26.90 14.07
C ILE A 79 15.30 -27.38 14.20
N ARG A 80 15.84 -28.07 13.19
CA ARG A 80 17.23 -28.56 13.20
C ARG A 80 18.24 -27.43 13.02
N GLU A 81 17.90 -26.46 12.19
CA GLU A 81 18.74 -25.31 11.84
C GLU A 81 18.52 -24.12 12.77
N ASP A 82 17.57 -24.22 13.71
CA ASP A 82 17.32 -23.17 14.68
C ASP A 82 18.57 -22.95 15.55
N PRO A 83 19.17 -21.75 15.54
CA PRO A 83 20.37 -21.44 16.31
C PRO A 83 20.18 -21.72 17.80
N LEU A 84 18.97 -21.55 18.35
CA LEU A 84 18.70 -21.87 19.76
C LEU A 84 18.76 -23.38 20.02
N HIS A 85 18.23 -24.19 19.11
CA HIS A 85 18.33 -25.65 19.20
C HIS A 85 19.78 -26.12 19.05
N ILE A 86 20.53 -25.53 18.13
CA ILE A 86 21.96 -25.80 17.92
C ILE A 86 22.76 -25.43 19.19
N ILE A 87 22.57 -24.22 19.71
CA ILE A 87 23.24 -23.73 20.93
C ILE A 87 22.89 -24.62 22.14
N LYS A 88 21.62 -25.01 22.30
CA LYS A 88 21.19 -25.89 23.40
C LYS A 88 21.86 -27.25 23.33
N LYS A 89 22.00 -27.83 22.13
CA LYS A 89 22.71 -29.10 21.92
C LYS A 89 24.17 -29.01 22.36
N TYR A 90 24.87 -27.95 21.98
CA TYR A 90 26.28 -27.75 22.36
C TYR A 90 26.47 -27.33 23.83
N ASN A 91 25.51 -26.61 24.42
CA ASN A 91 25.59 -26.19 25.82
C ASN A 91 25.27 -27.35 26.80
N LEU A 92 24.43 -28.31 26.43
CA LEU A 92 24.15 -29.51 27.24
C LEU A 92 25.37 -30.41 27.41
N GLU A 93 26.29 -30.44 26.43
CA GLU A 93 27.54 -31.21 26.52
C GLU A 93 28.59 -30.52 27.42
N SER A 94 28.46 -29.22 27.70
CA SER A 94 29.38 -28.48 28.59
C SER A 94 28.97 -28.46 30.06
N ASN A 95 27.78 -28.92 30.41
CA ASN A 95 27.31 -28.95 31.79
C ASN A 95 27.46 -30.37 32.37
N LYS A 96 28.57 -30.55 33.11
CA LYS A 96 28.56 -31.38 34.33
C LYS A 96 27.26 -31.10 35.08
N LYS A 97 26.64 -32.15 35.64
CA LYS A 97 25.54 -32.07 36.60
C LYS A 97 25.71 -30.84 37.49
N VAL A 98 24.92 -29.80 37.25
CA VAL A 98 24.65 -28.78 38.26
C VAL A 98 23.63 -29.44 39.18
N THR A 99 24.06 -29.73 40.40
CA THR A 99 23.17 -30.12 41.50
C THR A 99 22.13 -29.02 41.70
N LEU A 100 20.93 -29.43 42.08
CA LEU A 100 19.69 -28.66 42.02
C LEU A 100 19.57 -27.60 43.13
N ASP A 101 20.69 -27.04 43.59
CA ASP A 101 20.75 -26.24 44.82
C ASP A 101 21.11 -24.75 44.62
N ASP A 102 21.48 -24.32 43.39
CA ASP A 102 21.91 -22.93 43.12
C ASP A 102 21.12 -22.23 42.00
N ILE A 103 19.79 -22.22 42.07
CA ILE A 103 18.96 -21.36 41.20
C ILE A 103 18.12 -20.43 42.08
N PRO A 104 18.35 -19.09 42.06
CA PRO A 104 17.48 -18.17 42.76
C PRO A 104 16.08 -18.22 42.13
N SER A 105 15.07 -18.45 42.96
CA SER A 105 13.67 -18.56 42.60
C SER A 105 13.14 -17.24 42.04
N THR A 106 13.12 -17.09 40.72
CA THR A 106 12.31 -16.07 40.04
C THR A 106 11.43 -16.71 38.96
N SER A 107 10.23 -17.08 39.42
CA SER A 107 8.94 -17.02 38.69
C SER A 107 8.88 -17.28 37.17
N ARG A 108 8.40 -18.46 36.76
CA ARG A 108 7.02 -18.68 36.23
C ARG A 108 6.90 -20.07 35.61
N SER A 109 5.80 -20.73 35.94
CA SER A 109 5.40 -22.06 35.49
C SER A 109 5.36 -22.18 33.97
N VAL A 110 6.15 -23.09 33.41
CA VAL A 110 5.92 -23.65 32.07
C VAL A 110 6.07 -25.16 32.20
N LYS A 111 4.98 -25.84 32.60
CA LYS A 111 4.93 -27.30 32.79
C LYS A 111 4.23 -28.04 31.65
N GLU A 112 4.13 -27.44 30.45
CA GLU A 112 3.23 -27.98 29.41
C GLU A 112 3.87 -28.29 28.05
N LEU A 113 5.20 -28.43 27.94
CA LEU A 113 5.85 -28.76 26.66
C LEU A 113 6.81 -29.96 26.67
N ASP A 114 6.99 -30.62 27.81
CA ASP A 114 7.88 -31.80 27.90
C ASP A 114 7.22 -33.13 27.48
N SER A 115 5.90 -33.13 27.23
CA SER A 115 5.13 -34.35 26.94
C SER A 115 5.29 -34.87 25.50
N ILE A 116 5.69 -34.03 24.54
CA ILE A 116 5.67 -34.39 23.11
C ILE A 116 7.00 -35.01 22.65
N CYS A 117 8.13 -34.68 23.30
CA CYS A 117 9.45 -35.11 22.84
C CYS A 117 9.83 -36.54 23.27
N ARG A 118 9.09 -37.14 24.21
CA ARG A 118 9.47 -38.43 24.85
C ARG A 118 9.09 -39.68 24.05
N GLN A 119 8.37 -39.55 22.93
CA GLN A 119 7.93 -40.71 22.14
C GLN A 119 8.87 -41.12 20.98
N ILE A 120 9.99 -40.42 20.77
CA ILE A 120 10.91 -40.70 19.65
C ILE A 120 12.32 -41.01 20.18
N SER A 121 12.46 -42.11 20.93
CA SER A 121 13.78 -42.63 21.32
C SER A 121 13.86 -44.14 21.12
N VAL A 122 14.01 -44.55 19.87
CA VAL A 122 14.47 -45.91 19.54
C VAL A 122 15.98 -45.90 19.38
N SER A 123 16.61 -46.74 20.20
CA SER A 123 18.00 -47.20 20.26
C SER A 123 18.96 -46.83 19.12
N LYS A 124 20.20 -46.49 19.49
CA LYS A 124 21.42 -47.08 18.89
C LYS A 124 22.66 -46.76 19.73
N GLN A 125 23.30 -47.81 20.24
CA GLN A 125 24.67 -47.80 20.77
C GLN A 125 25.64 -47.85 19.59
N THR A 126 26.67 -47.00 19.56
CA THR A 126 28.00 -47.34 19.01
C THR A 126 29.13 -46.45 19.54
N LYS A 127 30.06 -47.10 20.24
CA LYS A 127 31.54 -47.00 20.26
C LYS A 127 32.24 -45.63 20.27
N LYS A 128 33.06 -45.48 21.33
CA LYS A 128 34.07 -44.45 21.63
C LYS A 128 35.20 -44.41 20.59
N HIS A 129 35.70 -43.22 20.27
CA HIS A 129 37.14 -42.95 20.12
C HIS A 129 37.48 -41.55 20.65
N LYS A 130 38.50 -41.46 21.51
CA LYS A 130 39.05 -40.23 22.09
C LYS A 130 40.19 -39.71 21.21
N HIS A 131 40.16 -38.43 20.86
CA HIS A 131 41.39 -37.67 20.60
C HIS A 131 41.30 -36.28 21.25
N LYS A 132 42.27 -36.00 22.14
CA LYS A 132 42.54 -34.68 22.74
C LYS A 132 43.19 -33.79 21.67
N LYS A 133 42.63 -32.61 21.43
CA LYS A 133 43.39 -31.44 20.92
C LYS A 133 42.99 -30.20 21.70
N HIS A 134 43.97 -29.59 22.34
CA HIS A 134 43.84 -28.30 23.02
C HIS A 134 43.79 -27.18 21.98
N LYS A 135 42.75 -26.33 22.02
CA LYS A 135 42.76 -25.01 21.37
C LYS A 135 42.36 -23.94 22.37
N LYS A 136 43.34 -23.12 22.74
CA LYS A 136 43.16 -21.87 23.50
C LYS A 136 42.39 -20.88 22.61
N HIS A 137 41.23 -20.40 23.06
CA HIS A 137 40.60 -19.20 22.52
C HIS A 137 40.47 -18.15 23.62
N LYS A 138 41.09 -16.99 23.37
CA LYS A 138 41.00 -15.77 24.18
C LYS A 138 39.53 -15.38 24.34
N LYS A 139 39.04 -15.31 25.58
CA LYS A 139 37.79 -14.61 25.89
C LYS A 139 38.01 -13.11 25.66
N ARG A 140 37.36 -12.53 24.64
CA ARG A 140 37.14 -11.08 24.57
C ARG A 140 36.11 -10.74 25.64
N LYS A 141 36.50 -9.94 26.62
CA LYS A 141 35.59 -9.32 27.58
C LYS A 141 34.76 -8.30 26.80
N TYR A 142 33.46 -8.51 26.68
CA TYR A 142 32.54 -7.41 26.42
C TYR A 142 32.25 -6.78 27.77
N SER A 143 32.71 -5.55 27.96
CA SER A 143 32.39 -4.73 29.12
C SER A 143 30.89 -4.51 29.15
N THR A 144 30.25 -5.00 30.21
CA THR A 144 28.93 -4.52 30.63
C THR A 144 29.11 -3.07 31.04
N SER A 145 28.82 -2.13 30.13
CA SER A 145 28.81 -0.71 30.45
C SER A 145 27.54 -0.40 31.24
N SER A 146 27.80 0.06 32.45
CA SER A 146 26.92 0.70 33.41
C SER A 146 25.64 1.29 32.83
N ASP A 147 24.54 0.88 33.44
CA ASP A 147 23.23 1.53 33.48
C ASP A 147 23.43 3.01 33.84
N SER A 148 23.17 3.90 32.87
CA SER A 148 23.21 5.35 33.05
C SER A 148 21.79 5.88 32.85
N SER A 149 21.21 6.39 33.92
CA SER A 149 19.85 6.94 34.03
C SER A 149 19.54 8.07 33.03
N GLU A 150 20.56 8.64 32.39
CA GLU A 150 20.44 9.65 31.33
C GLU A 150 19.85 9.06 30.01
N ASP A 151 19.92 7.74 29.81
CA ASP A 151 19.46 7.08 28.58
C ASP A 151 17.92 6.88 28.51
N MET A 152 17.23 7.02 29.65
CA MET A 152 15.77 6.92 29.75
C MET A 152 15.08 8.24 29.36
N GLU A 153 15.62 9.38 29.79
CA GLU A 153 15.09 10.72 29.47
C GLU A 153 15.12 10.97 27.95
N LEU A 154 16.26 10.65 27.31
CA LEU A 154 16.44 10.75 25.86
C LEU A 154 15.50 9.84 25.07
N LYS A 155 15.12 8.67 25.62
CA LYS A 155 14.12 7.79 25.01
C LYS A 155 12.73 8.39 25.08
N ILE A 156 12.37 9.02 26.20
CA ILE A 156 11.08 9.67 26.39
C ILE A 156 10.95 10.89 25.46
N GLU A 157 12.02 11.68 25.31
CA GLU A 157 12.05 12.83 24.37
C GLU A 157 11.89 12.39 22.91
N LYS A 158 12.61 11.35 22.48
CA LYS A 158 12.46 10.77 21.14
C LYS A 158 11.03 10.24 20.90
N GLN A 159 10.38 9.67 21.92
CA GLN A 159 8.99 9.23 21.82
C GLN A 159 8.03 10.41 21.65
N LYS A 160 8.21 11.49 22.42
CA LYS A 160 7.41 12.72 22.28
C LYS A 160 7.60 13.36 20.90
N GLU A 161 8.83 13.40 20.40
CA GLU A 161 9.13 13.91 19.06
C GLU A 161 8.46 13.07 17.96
N LEU A 162 8.54 11.74 18.07
CA LEU A 162 7.83 10.81 17.19
C LEU A 162 6.32 11.00 17.24
N GLU A 163 5.77 11.26 18.42
CA GLU A 163 4.33 11.50 18.60
C GLU A 163 3.88 12.81 17.96
N ILE A 164 4.69 13.87 18.06
CA ILE A 164 4.46 15.13 17.34
C ILE A 164 4.47 14.89 15.82
N LEU A 165 5.41 14.10 15.31
CA LEU A 165 5.48 13.76 13.88
C LEU A 165 4.24 12.94 13.44
N ARG A 166 3.77 12.00 14.27
CA ARG A 166 2.52 11.25 14.03
C ARG A 166 1.30 12.16 14.00
N MET A 167 1.18 13.10 14.93
CA MET A 167 0.09 14.07 14.94
C MET A 167 0.12 14.97 13.69
N LYS A 168 1.31 15.45 13.30
CA LYS A 168 1.47 16.23 12.06
C LYS A 168 1.07 15.43 10.83
N ARG A 169 1.46 14.15 10.76
CA ARG A 169 1.05 13.24 9.69
C ARG A 169 -0.47 13.04 9.66
N LEU A 170 -1.09 12.75 10.80
CA LEU A 170 -2.55 12.57 10.90
C LEU A 170 -3.32 13.83 10.51
N LYS A 171 -2.84 15.01 10.87
CA LYS A 171 -3.44 16.28 10.43
C LYS A 171 -3.38 16.43 8.91
N ARG A 172 -2.22 16.14 8.30
CA ARG A 172 -2.06 16.20 6.84
C ARG A 172 -2.98 15.19 6.14
N GLU A 173 -3.00 13.95 6.61
CA GLU A 173 -3.89 12.91 6.06
C GLU A 173 -5.37 13.30 6.21
N ALA A 174 -5.77 13.91 7.33
CA ALA A 174 -7.13 14.38 7.54
C ALA A 174 -7.50 15.59 6.65
N GLU A 175 -6.58 16.52 6.42
CA GLU A 175 -6.77 17.65 5.51
C GLU A 175 -6.90 17.18 4.05
N GLU A 176 -6.05 16.25 3.63
CA GLU A 176 -6.14 15.61 2.31
C GLU A 176 -7.47 14.86 2.17
N ARG A 177 -7.89 14.11 3.19
CA ARG A 177 -9.18 13.40 3.20
C ARG A 177 -10.38 14.35 3.20
N LYS A 178 -10.29 15.50 3.87
CA LYS A 178 -11.31 16.56 3.79
C LYS A 178 -11.37 17.15 2.38
N LYS A 179 -10.22 17.35 1.74
CA LYS A 179 -10.13 17.88 0.37
C LYS A 179 -10.72 16.89 -0.64
N THR A 180 -10.41 15.60 -0.53
CA THR A 180 -10.99 14.56 -1.39
C THR A 180 -12.51 14.46 -1.16
N ASN A 181 -12.95 14.41 0.10
CA ASN A 181 -14.38 14.40 0.43
C ASN A 181 -15.12 15.65 -0.09
N ALA A 182 -14.50 16.82 -0.08
CA ALA A 182 -15.08 18.05 -0.63
C ALA A 182 -15.21 18.02 -2.16
N VAL A 183 -14.28 17.38 -2.86
CA VAL A 183 -14.40 17.15 -4.32
C VAL A 183 -15.49 16.13 -4.61
N LEU A 184 -15.51 15.02 -3.87
CA LEU A 184 -16.52 13.97 -4.02
C LEU A 184 -17.92 14.44 -3.66
N SER A 185 -18.08 15.30 -2.66
CA SER A 185 -19.39 15.86 -2.29
C SER A 185 -19.91 16.84 -3.34
N LYS A 186 -19.02 17.65 -3.96
CA LYS A 186 -19.39 18.47 -5.13
C LYS A 186 -19.79 17.63 -6.34
N LEU A 187 -19.18 16.45 -6.50
CA LEU A 187 -19.54 15.50 -7.54
C LEU A 187 -20.92 14.89 -7.28
N LYS A 188 -21.16 14.41 -6.06
CA LYS A 188 -22.47 13.85 -5.66
C LYS A 188 -23.61 14.87 -5.76
N LYS A 189 -23.37 16.13 -5.37
CA LYS A 189 -24.40 17.19 -5.49
C LYS A 189 -24.75 17.56 -6.94
N LYS A 190 -23.87 17.28 -7.91
CA LYS A 190 -24.21 17.45 -9.34
C LYS A 190 -25.20 16.41 -9.84
N ASP A 191 -25.33 15.28 -9.16
CA ASP A 191 -26.29 14.23 -9.52
C ASP A 191 -27.71 14.55 -9.00
N ASP A 192 -27.86 15.45 -8.01
CA ASP A 192 -29.14 15.77 -7.34
C ASP A 192 -29.73 17.17 -7.67
N GLU A 193 -28.99 18.07 -8.33
CA GLU A 193 -29.46 19.45 -8.66
C GLU A 193 -29.70 19.63 -10.18
N PRO A 194 -30.80 20.27 -10.61
CA PRO A 194 -31.02 20.60 -12.02
C PRO A 194 -29.95 21.57 -12.54
N VAL A 195 -29.40 21.24 -13.69
CA VAL A 195 -28.23 21.87 -14.32
C VAL A 195 -28.48 23.34 -14.68
N GLU A 196 -28.02 24.29 -13.85
CA GLU A 196 -27.71 25.64 -14.32
C GLU A 196 -26.28 25.69 -14.88
N ASN A 197 -26.19 25.51 -16.20
CA ASN A 197 -24.95 25.63 -16.96
C ASN A 197 -24.44 27.09 -16.99
N SER A 198 -23.51 27.45 -16.10
CA SER A 198 -22.62 28.59 -16.32
C SER A 198 -21.39 28.17 -17.15
N ASN A 199 -21.64 27.71 -18.39
CA ASN A 199 -20.57 27.55 -19.37
C ASN A 199 -20.12 28.93 -19.86
N LYS A 200 -19.28 29.62 -19.09
CA LYS A 200 -18.40 30.65 -19.65
C LYS A 200 -17.34 29.94 -20.49
N VAL A 201 -17.68 29.68 -21.74
CA VAL A 201 -16.71 29.31 -22.76
C VAL A 201 -15.82 30.53 -22.96
N ASN A 202 -14.62 30.51 -22.38
CA ASN A 202 -13.61 31.51 -22.65
C ASN A 202 -13.21 31.36 -24.13
N ASN A 203 -13.77 32.21 -24.99
CA ASN A 203 -13.55 32.24 -26.45
C ASN A 203 -12.13 32.69 -26.86
N PHE A 204 -11.17 32.74 -25.93
CA PHE A 204 -9.80 33.14 -26.23
C PHE A 204 -9.00 31.94 -26.73
N LYS A 205 -8.65 31.97 -28.01
CA LYS A 205 -7.71 31.01 -28.62
C LYS A 205 -6.33 31.25 -28.00
N ALA A 206 -5.85 30.29 -27.20
CA ALA A 206 -4.54 30.38 -26.58
C ALA A 206 -3.45 30.64 -27.63
N LYS A 207 -2.66 31.69 -27.44
CA LYS A 207 -1.64 32.15 -28.40
C LYS A 207 -0.41 31.22 -28.46
N TYR A 208 -0.21 30.42 -27.42
CA TYR A 208 0.92 29.49 -27.28
C TYR A 208 0.45 28.10 -26.84
N ASN A 209 1.18 27.06 -27.26
CA ASN A 209 0.94 25.69 -26.82
C ASN A 209 1.34 25.53 -25.34
N SER A 210 0.43 24.99 -24.53
CA SER A 210 0.60 24.83 -23.08
C SER A 210 1.73 23.87 -22.69
N GLN A 211 2.14 22.97 -23.57
CA GLN A 211 3.26 22.05 -23.33
C GLN A 211 4.62 22.76 -23.32
N PHE A 212 4.75 23.83 -24.11
CA PHE A 212 6.04 24.50 -24.32
C PHE A 212 6.16 25.79 -23.49
N ASN A 213 5.06 26.51 -23.26
CA ASN A 213 5.04 27.77 -22.51
C ASN A 213 3.87 27.84 -21.50
N PRO A 214 3.94 27.11 -20.38
CA PRO A 214 2.82 27.00 -19.44
C PRO A 214 2.49 28.32 -18.72
N TYR A 215 3.50 29.16 -18.44
CA TYR A 215 3.32 30.44 -17.78
C TYR A 215 2.48 31.43 -18.63
N LEU A 216 2.70 31.45 -19.95
CA LEU A 216 1.95 32.30 -20.88
C LEU A 216 0.55 31.74 -21.19
N ALA A 217 0.40 30.41 -21.19
CA ALA A 217 -0.90 29.76 -21.42
C ALA A 217 -1.88 30.02 -20.25
N LYS A 218 -1.35 30.16 -19.02
CA LYS A 218 -2.15 30.32 -17.79
C LYS A 218 -2.81 31.70 -17.63
N GLN A 219 -2.32 32.71 -18.35
CA GLN A 219 -2.84 34.08 -18.28
C GLN A 219 -4.23 34.28 -18.92
N ASN A 220 -4.75 33.29 -19.65
CA ASN A 220 -6.06 33.39 -20.35
C ASN A 220 -7.23 32.76 -19.56
N TYR A 221 -6.99 32.36 -18.30
CA TYR A 221 -7.98 31.65 -17.45
C TYR A 221 -8.57 32.51 -16.32
N THR A 222 -8.25 33.80 -16.26
CA THR A 222 -8.82 34.76 -15.31
C THR A 222 -9.93 35.58 -15.93
#